data_AF-O06536-F1
#
_entry.id   AF-O06536-F1
#
_cell.length_a   1.000
_cell.length_b   1.000
_cell.length_c   1.000
_cell.angle_alpha   90.00
_cell.angle_beta   90.00
_cell.angle_gamma   90.00
#
_symmetry.space_group_name_H-M   'P 1'
#
loop_
_entity.id
_entity.type
_entity.pdbx_description
1 polymer ?
#
loop_
_entity_poly.entity_id
_entity_poly.type
_entity_poly.pdbx_seq_one_letter_code
_entity_poly.pdbx_strand_id
1 'polypeptide(L)'
;MVITINRPEARNAVNGAVSIVVGDALEEAHDNPDVRAVVITGAGDKSLCAGADLKAIARRENPYHPHHGEWGIAGYRHHFIDKPTSAAVSGTALDDGAEPALASDLVVADEHT
;
A
#
# COMPACT_ATOMS: atom_id res chain seq x y z
N MET A 1 9.14 8.69 -5.81
CA MET A 1 7.69 8.67 -6.07
C MET A 1 6.96 8.58 -4.74
N VAL A 2 5.78 9.20 -4.61
CA VAL A 2 4.92 9.06 -3.42
C VAL A 2 3.61 8.39 -3.85
N ILE A 3 3.29 7.27 -3.21
CA ILE A 3 2.07 6.50 -3.40
C ILE A 3 1.17 6.76 -2.19
N THR A 4 -0.02 7.30 -2.42
CA THR A 4 -0.99 7.57 -1.35
C THR A 4 -2.24 6.73 -1.54
N ILE A 5 -2.51 5.82 -0.60
CA ILE A 5 -3.80 5.13 -0.52
C ILE A 5 -4.83 6.16 -0.03
N ASN A 6 -5.70 6.62 -0.93
CA ASN A 6 -6.66 7.69 -0.63
C ASN A 6 -8.10 7.17 -0.52
N ARG A 7 -8.37 6.43 0.55
CA ARG A 7 -9.72 5.94 0.92
C ARG A 7 -9.98 6.15 2.43
N PRO A 8 -9.83 7.38 2.97
CA PRO A 8 -9.85 7.61 4.41
C PRO A 8 -11.16 7.20 5.09
N GLU A 9 -12.29 7.25 4.38
CA GLU A 9 -13.60 6.79 4.82
C GLU A 9 -13.67 5.27 5.04
N ALA A 10 -12.84 4.52 4.32
CA ALA A 10 -12.64 3.09 4.49
C ALA A 10 -11.37 2.78 5.30
N ARG A 11 -10.79 3.77 6.01
CA ARG A 11 -9.52 3.64 6.75
C ARG A 11 -8.37 3.13 5.86
N ASN A 12 -8.41 3.51 4.58
CA ASN A 12 -7.44 3.10 3.57
C ASN A 12 -7.37 1.57 3.38
N ALA A 13 -8.47 0.86 3.63
CA ALA A 13 -8.55 -0.58 3.40
C ALA A 13 -8.27 -0.95 1.93
N VAL A 14 -7.70 -2.13 1.73
CA VAL A 14 -7.24 -2.63 0.43
C VAL A 14 -8.36 -3.37 -0.28
N ASN A 15 -8.80 -2.81 -1.40
CA ASN A 15 -9.64 -3.51 -2.38
C ASN A 15 -8.84 -3.75 -3.67
N GLY A 16 -9.47 -4.33 -4.69
CA GLY A 16 -8.78 -4.64 -5.95
C GLY A 16 -8.20 -3.39 -6.62
N ALA A 17 -8.94 -2.27 -6.57
CA ALA A 17 -8.47 -1.00 -7.14
C ALA A 17 -7.20 -0.46 -6.44
N VAL A 18 -7.12 -0.56 -5.10
CA VAL A 18 -5.91 -0.18 -4.36
C VAL A 18 -4.73 -1.07 -4.78
N SER A 19 -4.93 -2.38 -4.85
CA SER A 19 -3.86 -3.31 -5.26
C SER A 19 -3.38 -3.08 -6.69
N ILE A 20 -4.29 -2.68 -7.59
CA ILE A 20 -3.93 -2.30 -8.96
C ILE A 20 -3.05 -1.06 -8.96
N VAL A 21 -3.54 0.03 -8.38
CA VAL A 21 -2.86 1.33 -8.46
C VAL A 21 -1.52 1.31 -7.73
N VAL A 22 -1.44 0.65 -6.57
CA VAL A 22 -0.18 0.58 -5.80
C VAL A 22 0.84 -0.32 -6.51
N GLY A 23 0.44 -1.48 -7.02
CA GLY A 23 1.34 -2.37 -7.77
C GLY A 23 1.85 -1.72 -9.05
N ASP A 24 0.97 -1.16 -9.87
CA ASP A 24 1.35 -0.47 -11.11
C ASP A 24 2.29 0.71 -10.84
N ALA A 25 2.09 1.45 -9.74
CA ALA A 25 2.97 2.54 -9.35
C ALA A 25 4.36 2.04 -8.88
N LEU A 26 4.45 0.85 -8.30
CA LEU A 26 5.74 0.25 -7.95
C LEU A 26 6.50 -0.22 -9.20
N GLU A 27 5.83 -0.83 -10.18
CA GLU A 27 6.44 -1.15 -11.47
C GLU A 27 6.88 0.13 -12.20
N GLU A 28 6.04 1.17 -12.25
CA GLU A 28 6.44 2.46 -12.83
C GLU A 28 7.66 3.03 -12.11
N ALA A 29 7.67 2.97 -10.77
CA ALA A 29 8.80 3.42 -9.98
C ALA A 29 10.05 2.56 -10.22
N HIS A 30 9.93 1.26 -10.46
CA HIS A 30 11.04 0.35 -10.77
C HIS A 30 11.67 0.71 -12.12
N ASP A 31 10.86 0.88 -13.16
CA ASP A 31 11.34 1.12 -14.53
C ASP A 31 11.80 2.55 -14.78
N ASN A 32 11.35 3.53 -13.98
CA ASN A 32 11.66 4.93 -14.20
C ASN A 32 13.03 5.35 -13.60
N PRO A 33 14.07 5.66 -14.40
CA PRO A 33 15.40 6.00 -13.88
C PRO A 33 15.45 7.31 -13.09
N ASP A 34 14.46 8.20 -13.26
CA ASP A 34 14.36 9.45 -12.49
C ASP A 34 13.81 9.21 -11.07
N VAL A 35 13.14 8.08 -10.83
CA VAL A 35 12.69 7.68 -9.49
C VAL A 35 13.85 7.05 -8.72
N ARG A 36 14.16 7.64 -7.57
CA ARG A 36 15.27 7.21 -6.70
C ARG A 36 14.84 6.45 -5.45
N ALA A 37 13.60 6.62 -5.03
CA ALA A 37 12.99 5.96 -3.88
C ALA A 37 11.46 6.06 -3.98
N VAL A 38 10.76 5.19 -3.26
CA VAL A 38 9.30 5.18 -3.14
C VAL A 38 8.89 5.44 -1.69
N VAL A 39 7.86 6.26 -1.50
CA VAL A 39 7.20 6.45 -0.20
C VAL A 39 5.76 5.99 -0.34
N ILE A 40 5.32 5.02 0.46
CA ILE A 40 3.91 4.65 0.60
C ILE A 40 3.31 5.29 1.85
N THR A 41 2.11 5.85 1.72
CA THR A 41 1.39 6.48 2.83
C THR A 41 -0.13 6.37 2.65
N GLY A 42 -0.89 6.62 3.71
CA GLY A 42 -2.34 6.68 3.70
C GLY A 42 -2.82 8.12 3.73
N ALA A 43 -3.91 8.43 3.05
CA ALA A 43 -4.54 9.75 3.18
C ALA A 43 -5.24 9.90 4.54
N GLY A 44 -5.19 11.12 5.09
CA GLY A 44 -5.74 11.44 6.40
C GLY A 44 -4.77 11.11 7.54
N ASP A 45 -5.26 11.24 8.78
CA ASP A 45 -4.48 11.14 10.02
C ASP A 45 -4.77 9.86 10.82
N LYS A 46 -5.67 9.00 10.32
CA LYS A 46 -6.22 7.88 11.12
C LYS A 46 -5.55 6.55 10.87
N SER A 47 -5.04 6.33 9.66
CA SER A 47 -4.58 5.01 9.24
C SER A 47 -3.68 5.12 8.02
N LEU A 48 -2.55 4.42 8.04
CA LEU A 48 -1.83 4.06 6.82
C LEU A 48 -2.74 3.16 5.96
N CYS A 49 -3.15 2.03 6.54
CA CYS A 49 -3.96 1.02 5.90
C CYS A 49 -4.57 0.11 6.98
N ALA A 50 -5.87 -0.19 6.86
CA ALA A 50 -6.60 -1.06 7.80
C ALA A 50 -6.64 -2.54 7.39
N GLY A 51 -5.91 -2.93 6.34
CA GLY A 51 -5.89 -4.28 5.79
C GLY A 51 -6.98 -4.51 4.75
N ALA A 52 -7.34 -5.77 4.53
CA ALA A 52 -8.26 -6.14 3.46
C ALA A 52 -9.67 -5.50 3.63
N ASP A 53 -10.22 -4.97 2.55
CA ASP A 53 -11.57 -4.41 2.54
C ASP A 53 -12.62 -5.53 2.60
N LEU A 54 -13.04 -5.87 3.82
CA LEU A 54 -14.04 -6.92 4.06
C LEU A 54 -15.39 -6.64 3.37
N LYS A 55 -15.73 -5.37 3.11
CA LYS A 55 -16.98 -5.03 2.39
C LYS A 55 -16.83 -5.34 0.90
N ALA A 56 -15.66 -5.10 0.33
CA ALA A 56 -15.33 -5.50 -1.04
C ALA A 56 -15.35 -7.03 -1.17
N ILE A 57 -14.70 -7.74 -0.24
CA ILE A 57 -14.69 -9.21 -0.19
C ILE A 57 -16.10 -9.78 -0.06
N ALA A 58 -16.96 -9.20 0.78
CA ALA A 58 -18.35 -9.62 0.91
C ALA A 58 -19.15 -9.49 -0.40
N ARG A 59 -18.74 -8.60 -1.30
CA ARG A 59 -19.30 -8.42 -2.65
C ARG A 59 -18.59 -9.29 -3.70
N ARG A 60 -17.73 -10.21 -3.28
CA ARG A 60 -16.91 -11.11 -4.12
C ARG A 60 -15.93 -10.37 -5.02
N GLU A 61 -15.49 -9.18 -4.62
CA GLU A 61 -14.39 -8.50 -5.28
C GLU A 61 -13.08 -9.23 -4.98
N ASN A 62 -12.22 -9.39 -5.98
CA ASN A 62 -10.86 -9.87 -5.79
C ASN A 62 -10.02 -8.72 -5.21
N PRO A 63 -9.42 -8.86 -4.00
CA PRO A 63 -8.61 -7.81 -3.41
C PRO A 63 -7.21 -7.68 -4.04
N TYR A 64 -6.80 -8.60 -4.91
CA TYR A 64 -5.47 -8.63 -5.52
C TYR A 64 -5.46 -8.05 -6.94
N HIS A 65 -4.26 -7.72 -7.44
CA HIS A 65 -4.06 -7.35 -8.85
C HIS A 65 -4.52 -8.51 -9.77
N PRO A 66 -5.33 -8.28 -10.81
CA PRO A 66 -5.91 -9.35 -11.63
C PRO A 66 -4.89 -10.13 -12.47
N HIS A 67 -3.74 -9.51 -12.77
CA HIS A 67 -2.65 -10.12 -13.56
C HIS A 67 -1.39 -10.40 -12.75
N HIS A 68 -1.33 -9.94 -11.50
CA HIS A 68 -0.13 -9.97 -10.65
C HIS A 68 -0.51 -10.28 -9.20
N GLY A 69 -1.30 -11.32 -9.00
CA GLY A 69 -1.75 -11.73 -7.66
C GLY A 69 -0.60 -12.11 -6.73
N GLU A 70 0.54 -12.50 -7.29
CA GLU A 70 1.78 -12.82 -6.59
C GLU A 70 2.38 -11.64 -5.84
N TRP A 71 2.08 -10.39 -6.22
CA TRP A 71 2.54 -9.20 -5.49
C TRP A 71 1.95 -9.11 -4.07
N GLY A 72 0.90 -9.88 -3.78
CA GLY A 72 0.29 -9.97 -2.46
C GLY A 72 -0.59 -8.77 -2.14
N ILE A 73 -0.84 -8.55 -0.85
CA ILE A 73 -1.77 -7.50 -0.42
C ILE A 73 -1.28 -6.11 -0.84
N ALA A 74 -2.25 -5.27 -1.23
CA ALA A 74 -2.04 -3.93 -1.76
C ALA A 74 -1.14 -3.90 -3.01
N GLY A 75 -0.89 -5.04 -3.66
CA GLY A 75 0.10 -5.11 -4.74
C GLY A 75 1.52 -4.74 -4.27
N TYR A 76 1.81 -4.85 -2.96
CA TYR A 76 3.04 -4.30 -2.36
C TYR A 76 3.88 -5.37 -1.66
N ARG A 77 3.25 -6.24 -0.86
CA ARG A 77 3.93 -7.13 0.11
C ARG A 77 5.09 -7.96 -0.48
N HIS A 78 4.90 -8.49 -1.68
CA HIS A 78 5.86 -9.36 -2.37
C HIS A 78 6.35 -8.74 -3.68
N HIS A 79 6.10 -7.44 -3.86
CA HIS A 79 6.48 -6.74 -5.07
C HIS A 79 7.99 -6.50 -5.07
N PHE A 80 8.68 -7.01 -6.08
CA PHE A 80 10.10 -6.73 -6.25
C PHE A 80 10.28 -5.28 -6.70
N ILE A 81 11.23 -4.56 -6.10
CA ILE A 81 11.67 -3.25 -6.57
C ILE A 81 13.14 -3.08 -6.17
N ASP A 82 13.95 -2.58 -7.09
CA ASP A 82 15.40 -2.37 -6.90
C ASP A 82 15.75 -1.02 -6.25
N LYS A 83 14.72 -0.25 -5.87
CA LYS A 83 14.82 1.09 -5.28
C LYS A 83 14.34 1.06 -3.83
N PRO A 84 14.97 1.84 -2.94
CA PRO A 84 14.53 1.94 -1.55
C PRO A 84 13.07 2.36 -1.44
N THR A 85 12.37 1.69 -0.55
CA THR A 85 10.97 1.94 -0.20
C THR A 85 10.84 2.40 1.24
N SER A 86 9.89 3.27 1.52
CA SER A 86 9.59 3.70 2.88
C SER A 86 8.10 3.84 3.11
N ALA A 87 7.64 3.50 4.31
CA ALA A 87 6.27 3.72 4.74
C ALA A 87 6.21 4.93 5.68
N ALA A 88 5.46 5.95 5.28
CA ALA A 88 5.10 7.07 6.14
C ALA A 88 3.75 6.76 6.81
N VAL A 89 3.80 6.46 8.11
CA VAL A 89 2.68 5.93 8.89
C VAL A 89 2.13 7.02 9.80
N SER A 90 0.86 7.38 9.58
CA SER A 90 0.08 8.22 10.48
C SER A 90 -1.13 7.42 10.97
N GLY A 91 -1.30 7.36 12.29
CA GLY A 91 -2.33 6.53 12.91
C GLY A 91 -2.09 5.04 12.67
N THR A 92 -3.16 4.26 12.57
CA THR A 92 -3.06 2.81 12.63
C THR A 92 -2.51 2.16 11.35
N ALA A 93 -1.73 1.10 11.52
CA ALA A 93 -1.45 0.10 10.47
C ALA A 93 -1.71 -1.27 11.11
N LEU A 94 -2.82 -1.92 10.76
CA LEU A 94 -3.32 -3.09 11.49
C LEU A 94 -3.57 -4.28 10.58
N ASP A 95 -3.35 -5.47 11.13
CA ASP A 95 -3.51 -6.74 10.43
C ASP A 95 -2.65 -6.76 9.15
N ASP A 96 -3.16 -7.37 8.10
CA ASP A 96 -2.79 -7.20 6.70
C ASP A 96 -2.48 -5.75 6.26
N GLY A 97 -2.98 -4.72 6.94
CA GLY A 97 -2.69 -3.30 6.67
C GLY A 97 -1.35 -2.81 7.20
N ALA A 98 -0.71 -3.56 8.09
CA ALA A 98 0.68 -3.32 8.49
C ALA A 98 1.68 -3.84 7.44
N GLU A 99 1.26 -4.71 6.51
CA GLU A 99 2.17 -5.34 5.57
C GLU A 99 2.88 -4.37 4.61
N PRO A 100 2.25 -3.29 4.09
CA PRO A 100 3.00 -2.30 3.34
C PRO A 100 4.13 -1.64 4.15
N ALA A 101 3.93 -1.43 5.46
CA ALA A 101 4.98 -0.92 6.33
C ALA A 101 6.08 -1.98 6.58
N LEU A 102 5.69 -3.23 6.85
CA LEU A 102 6.64 -4.33 7.10
C LEU A 102 7.45 -4.74 5.86
N ALA A 103 6.89 -4.56 4.67
CA ALA A 103 7.56 -4.81 3.41
C ALA A 103 8.44 -3.63 2.95
N SER A 104 8.38 -2.48 3.63
CA SER A 104 9.21 -1.31 3.32
C SER A 104 10.59 -1.40 3.98
N ASP A 105 11.62 -0.81 3.35
CA ASP A 105 12.99 -0.77 3.90
C ASP A 105 13.11 0.14 5.13
N LEU A 106 12.27 1.18 5.19
CA LEU A 106 12.20 2.13 6.29
C LEU A 106 10.76 2.43 6.66
N VAL A 107 10.46 2.49 7.95
CA VAL A 107 9.17 2.96 8.46
C VAL A 107 9.39 4.24 9.26
N VAL A 108 8.66 5.29 8.90
CA VAL A 108 8.62 6.56 9.62
C VAL A 108 7.21 6.72 10.17
N ALA A 109 7.06 6.60 11.49
CA ALA A 109 5.79 6.80 12.17
C ALA A 109 5.70 8.24 12.71
N ASP A 110 4.52 8.84 12.58
CA ASP A 110 4.20 10.12 13.20
C ASP A 110 4.12 9.98 14.73
N GLU A 111 4.48 11.04 15.44
CA GLU A 111 4.50 11.11 16.91
C GLU A 111 3.12 10.96 17.55
N HIS A 112 2.04 11.15 16.77
CA HIS A 112 0.65 11.08 17.24
C HIS A 112 -0.05 9.76 16.91
N THR A 113 0.73 8.72 16.58
CA THR A 113 0.20 7.36 16.34
C THR A 113 -0.31 6.70 17.61
#